data_AF-A0A1Q6ZPF8-F1
#
_entry.id   AF-A0A1Q6ZPF8-F1
#
_cell.length_a   1.000
_cell.length_b   1.000
_cell.length_c   1.000
_cell.angle_alpha   90.00
_cell.angle_beta   90.00
_cell.angle_gamma   90.00
#
_symmetry.space_group_name_H-M   'P 1'
#
loop_
_entity.id
_entity.type
_entity.pdbx_description
1 polymer ?
#
loop_
_entity_poly.entity_id
_entity_poly.type
_entity_poly.pdbx_seq_one_letter_code
_entity_poly.pdbx_strand_id
1 'polypeptide(L)'
;MSSSEIRDVAEEVADRLRRRGIPLGGSERPEDLADLLAAVESFEAAVEARGGDLMVDDLNGSQPDDPHFVLPQRAPDESIRDYTARINEAAGRVRDHPDISA
;
A
#
# COMPACT_ATOMS: atom_id res chain seq x y z
N MET A 1 -12.93 23.55 -1.83
CA MET A 1 -11.50 23.27 -2.03
C MET A 1 -11.06 23.93 -3.32
N SER A 2 -10.02 24.75 -3.24
CA SER A 2 -9.35 25.37 -4.38
C SER A 2 -8.40 24.37 -5.06
N SER A 3 -7.97 24.67 -6.29
CA SER A 3 -7.01 23.83 -7.02
C SER A 3 -5.62 23.78 -6.36
N SER A 4 -5.29 24.77 -5.52
CA SER A 4 -4.04 24.78 -4.73
C SER A 4 -4.14 23.78 -3.59
N GLU A 5 -5.22 23.83 -2.80
CA GLU A 5 -5.43 22.91 -1.68
C GLU A 5 -5.46 21.44 -2.14
N ILE A 6 -6.05 21.14 -3.30
CA ILE A 6 -6.05 19.79 -3.88
C ILE A 6 -4.62 19.33 -4.21
N ARG A 7 -3.76 20.24 -4.68
CA ARG A 7 -2.38 19.93 -5.02
C ARG A 7 -1.53 19.70 -3.76
N ASP A 8 -1.69 20.56 -2.75
CA ASP A 8 -0.96 20.43 -1.49
C ASP A 8 -1.28 19.10 -0.79
N VAL A 9 -2.56 18.70 -0.77
CA VAL A 9 -3.00 17.40 -0.26
C VAL A 9 -2.43 16.25 -1.11
N ALA A 10 -2.44 16.37 -2.44
CA ALA A 10 -1.88 15.36 -3.32
C ALA A 10 -0.37 15.15 -3.09
N GLU A 11 0.38 16.22 -2.84
CA GLU A 11 1.80 16.15 -2.49
C GLU A 11 2.02 15.45 -1.15
N GLU A 12 1.22 15.77 -0.13
CA GLU A 12 1.28 15.08 1.17
C GLU A 12 1.01 13.57 1.03
N VAL A 13 -0.02 13.21 0.25
CA VAL A 13 -0.35 11.81 -0.03
C VAL A 13 0.79 11.13 -0.78
N ALA A 14 1.37 11.78 -1.78
CA ALA A 14 2.50 11.25 -2.54
C ALA A 14 3.72 11.01 -1.63
N ASP A 15 4.02 11.93 -0.71
CA ASP A 15 5.11 11.78 0.25
C ASP A 15 4.87 10.63 1.23
N ARG A 16 3.62 10.44 1.65
CA ARG A 16 3.24 9.30 2.50
C ARG A 16 3.45 7.96 1.80
N LEU A 17 3.13 7.88 0.50
CA LEU A 17 3.36 6.69 -0.32
C LEU A 17 4.86 6.43 -0.56
N ARG A 18 5.65 7.48 -0.82
CA ARG A 18 7.12 7.36 -0.97
C ARG A 18 7.80 6.86 0.31
N ARG A 19 7.36 7.33 1.48
CA ARG A 19 7.87 6.83 2.78
C ARG A 19 7.60 5.34 3.00
N ARG A 20 6.60 4.76 2.33
CA ARG A 20 6.29 3.32 2.31
C ARG A 20 7.05 2.55 1.22
N GLY A 21 8.00 3.20 0.53
CA GLY A 21 8.79 2.58 -0.53
C GLY A 21 8.07 2.45 -1.87
N ILE A 22 6.91 3.10 -2.04
CA ILE A 22 6.15 3.03 -3.29
C ILE A 22 6.68 4.09 -4.27
N PRO A 23 7.22 3.68 -5.44
CA PRO A 23 7.71 4.62 -6.44
C PRO A 23 6.55 5.33 -7.14
N LEU A 24 6.64 6.66 -7.22
CA LEU A 24 5.72 7.53 -7.95
C LEU A 24 6.48 8.29 -9.05
N GLY A 25 5.84 8.45 -10.21
CA GLY A 25 6.35 9.17 -11.38
C GLY A 25 6.19 10.70 -11.30
N GLY A 26 5.39 11.22 -10.36
CA GLY A 26 5.22 12.66 -10.12
C GLY A 26 4.22 13.35 -11.05
N SER A 27 3.59 12.62 -11.98
CA SER A 27 2.56 13.13 -12.90
C SER A 27 1.18 12.56 -12.59
N GLU A 28 1.01 11.90 -11.46
CA GLU A 28 -0.22 11.20 -11.13
C GLU A 28 -1.31 12.13 -10.66
N ARG A 29 -2.55 11.75 -10.95
CA ARG A 29 -3.69 12.58 -10.62
C ARG A 29 -3.96 12.46 -9.11
N PRO A 30 -4.39 13.54 -8.44
CA PRO A 30 -4.72 13.51 -7.02
C PRO A 30 -5.65 12.37 -6.63
N GLU A 31 -6.66 12.07 -7.47
CA GLU A 31 -7.57 10.95 -7.26
C GLU A 31 -6.88 9.58 -7.29
N ASP A 32 -5.94 9.36 -8.20
CA ASP A 32 -5.23 8.08 -8.30
C ASP A 32 -4.30 7.87 -7.09
N LEU A 33 -3.73 8.96 -6.56
CA LEU A 33 -2.90 8.94 -5.35
C LEU A 33 -3.74 8.63 -4.10
N ALA A 34 -4.93 9.22 -3.98
CA ALA A 34 -5.86 8.94 -2.89
C ALA A 34 -6.34 7.49 -2.92
N ASP A 35 -6.71 6.98 -4.11
CA ASP A 35 -7.14 5.59 -4.30
C ASP A 35 -6.01 4.60 -3.96
N LEU A 36 -4.77 4.92 -4.36
CA LEU A 36 -3.61 4.10 -4.03
C LEU A 36 -3.35 4.08 -2.52
N LEU A 37 -3.41 5.23 -1.84
CA LEU A 37 -3.23 5.30 -0.40
C LEU A 37 -4.29 4.46 0.33
N ALA A 38 -5.57 4.58 -0.07
CA ALA A 38 -6.65 3.80 0.50
C ALA A 38 -6.46 2.28 0.30
N ALA A 39 -5.98 1.86 -0.88
CA ALA A 39 -5.67 0.46 -1.14
C ALA A 39 -4.55 -0.07 -0.23
N VAL A 40 -3.50 0.72 -0.03
CA VAL A 40 -2.39 0.35 0.87
C VAL A 40 -2.87 0.24 2.31
N GLU A 41 -3.65 1.20 2.81
CA GLU A 41 -4.22 1.15 4.17
C GLU A 41 -5.16 -0.05 4.36
N SER A 42 -5.94 -0.38 3.33
CA SER A 42 -6.83 -1.56 3.31
C SER A 42 -6.05 -2.88 3.38
N PHE A 43 -4.88 -2.95 2.73
CA PHE A 43 -3.96 -4.08 2.83
C PHE A 43 -3.34 -4.16 4.22
N GLU A 44 -2.76 -3.06 4.72
CA GLU A 44 -2.16 -2.98 6.08
C GLU A 44 -3.16 -3.43 7.14
N ALA A 45 -4.41 -2.95 7.09
CA ALA A 45 -5.48 -3.34 8.02
C ALA A 45 -5.87 -4.82 7.89
N ALA A 46 -5.85 -5.38 6.67
CA ALA A 46 -6.12 -6.81 6.47
C ALA A 46 -5.01 -7.67 7.11
N VAL A 47 -3.75 -7.27 6.98
CA VAL A 47 -2.58 -7.94 7.57
C VAL A 47 -2.66 -7.89 9.11
N GLU A 48 -2.90 -6.70 9.67
CA GLU A 48 -3.03 -6.50 11.12
C GLU A 48 -4.15 -7.36 11.73
N ALA A 49 -5.30 -7.45 11.05
CA ALA A 49 -6.43 -8.25 11.51
C ALA A 49 -6.14 -9.76 11.61
N ARG A 50 -5.11 -10.27 10.92
CA ARG A 50 -4.71 -11.69 10.94
C ARG A 50 -3.64 -12.02 11.95
N GLY A 51 -3.30 -11.07 12.82
CA GLY A 51 -2.21 -11.22 13.76
C GLY A 51 -0.84 -11.19 13.08
N GLY A 52 -0.77 -10.69 11.84
CA GLY A 52 0.51 -10.26 11.27
C GLY A 52 0.98 -9.09 12.11
N ASP A 53 1.94 -9.35 12.99
CA ASP A 53 2.50 -8.32 13.85
C ASP A 53 3.11 -7.25 12.92
N LEU A 54 2.45 -6.11 12.79
CA LEU A 54 3.00 -4.94 12.12
C LEU A 54 4.02 -4.27 13.05
N MET A 55 4.87 -5.04 13.74
CA MET A 55 6.11 -4.53 14.28
C MET A 55 7.00 -4.39 13.05
N VAL A 56 7.46 -3.19 12.66
CA VAL A 56 8.67 -2.58 13.23
C VAL A 56 9.76 -3.62 13.52
N ASP A 57 9.83 -4.70 12.75
CA ASP A 57 11.07 -5.41 12.57
C ASP A 57 11.82 -4.57 11.54
N ASP A 58 12.84 -3.91 12.08
CA ASP A 58 13.94 -3.25 11.42
C ASP A 58 14.04 -3.57 9.92
N LEU A 59 14.48 -2.57 9.15
CA LEU A 59 15.03 -2.72 7.81
C LEU A 59 16.25 -3.69 7.73
N ASN A 60 16.41 -4.64 8.68
CA ASN A 60 17.49 -5.61 8.82
C ASN A 60 17.12 -6.96 9.47
N GLY A 61 15.87 -7.30 9.81
CA GLY A 61 15.61 -8.62 10.44
C GLY A 61 14.19 -9.13 10.28
N SER A 62 14.07 -10.42 9.97
CA SER A 62 12.82 -11.20 9.84
C SER A 62 11.87 -10.76 8.72
N GLN A 63 12.20 -11.19 7.50
CA GLN A 63 11.26 -11.24 6.39
C GLN A 63 9.98 -11.97 6.85
N PRO A 64 8.76 -11.48 6.55
CA PRO A 64 7.56 -12.27 6.77
C PRO A 64 7.73 -13.62 6.08
N ASP A 65 7.56 -14.73 6.80
CA ASP A 65 7.70 -16.07 6.23
C ASP A 65 6.62 -16.34 5.17
N ASP A 66 5.54 -15.54 5.15
CA ASP A 66 4.43 -15.66 4.21
C ASP A 66 4.33 -14.45 3.24
N PRO A 67 4.59 -14.67 1.93
CA PRO A 67 4.49 -13.64 0.89
C PRO A 67 3.12 -12.96 0.77
N HIS A 68 2.04 -13.52 1.30
CA HIS A 68 0.70 -12.91 1.23
C HIS A 68 0.59 -11.64 2.09
N PHE A 69 1.42 -11.50 3.13
CA PHE A 69 1.41 -10.36 4.04
C PHE A 69 2.42 -9.26 3.63
N VAL A 70 3.09 -9.44 2.48
CA VAL A 70 4.02 -8.46 1.91
C VAL A 70 3.29 -7.60 0.89
N LEU A 71 3.43 -6.27 1.00
CA LEU A 71 2.89 -5.36 0.00
C LEU A 71 3.53 -5.66 -1.38
N PRO A 72 2.73 -5.87 -2.44
CA PRO A 72 3.26 -6.13 -3.77
C PRO A 72 4.19 -5.01 -4.23
N GLN A 73 5.30 -5.32 -4.89
CA GLN A 73 6.12 -4.29 -5.53
C GLN A 73 5.48 -3.83 -6.84
N ARG A 74 5.52 -2.51 -7.08
CA ARG A 74 5.09 -1.90 -8.35
C ARG A 74 6.09 -2.23 -9.46
N ALA A 75 5.59 -2.70 -10.60
CA ALA A 75 6.47 -2.93 -11.75
C ALA A 75 6.83 -1.60 -12.46
N PRO A 76 7.98 -1.50 -13.15
CA PRO A 76 8.46 -0.25 -13.74
C PRO A 76 7.47 0.42 -14.72
N ASP A 77 6.78 -0.38 -15.53
CA ASP A 77 5.84 0.09 -16.57
C ASP A 77 4.37 -0.01 -16.15
N GLU A 78 4.12 -0.35 -14.89
CA GLU A 78 2.77 -0.55 -14.38
C GLU A 78 2.11 0.79 -14.04
N SER A 79 0.89 1.02 -14.54
CA SER A 79 0.15 2.22 -14.19
C SER A 79 -0.23 2.23 -12.71
N ILE A 80 -0.39 3.43 -12.11
CA ILE A 80 -0.85 3.52 -10.72
C ILE A 80 -2.17 2.79 -10.52
N ARG A 81 -3.11 2.88 -11.47
CA ARG A 81 -4.42 2.23 -11.33
C ARG A 81 -4.31 0.71 -11.34
N ASP A 82 -3.47 0.15 -12.20
CA ASP A 82 -3.25 -1.31 -12.24
C ASP A 82 -2.58 -1.79 -10.95
N TYR A 83 -1.61 -1.02 -10.46
CA TYR A 83 -0.96 -1.28 -9.19
C TYR A 83 -1.95 -1.22 -8.01
N THR A 84 -2.79 -0.19 -7.95
CA THR A 84 -3.88 -0.05 -6.97
C THR A 84 -4.83 -1.25 -6.99
N ALA A 85 -5.22 -1.72 -8.19
CA ALA A 85 -6.07 -2.89 -8.33
C ALA A 85 -5.42 -4.16 -7.77
N ARG A 86 -4.11 -4.36 -8.02
CA ARG A 86 -3.35 -5.50 -7.45
C ARG A 86 -3.22 -5.44 -5.94
N ILE A 87 -3.03 -4.26 -5.35
CA ILE A 87 -2.99 -4.12 -3.89
C ILE A 87 -4.35 -4.49 -3.29
N ASN A 88 -5.45 -4.04 -3.89
CA ASN A 88 -6.79 -4.42 -3.44
C ASN A 88 -7.04 -5.93 -3.55
N GLU A 89 -6.57 -6.55 -4.63
CA GLU A 89 -6.63 -8.01 -4.79
C GLU A 89 -5.81 -8.73 -3.71
N ALA A 90 -4.58 -8.26 -3.44
CA ALA A 90 -3.74 -8.78 -2.38
C ALA A 90 -4.40 -8.65 -1.00
N ALA A 91 -5.04 -7.50 -0.71
CA ALA A 91 -5.79 -7.30 0.52
C ALA A 91 -6.96 -8.27 0.64
N GLY A 92 -7.64 -8.59 -0.47
CA GLY A 92 -8.64 -9.66 -0.54
C GLY A 92 -8.05 -11.02 -0.17
N ARG A 93 -6.92 -11.39 -0.78
CA ARG A 93 -6.24 -12.66 -0.49
C ARG A 93 -5.83 -12.78 0.98
N VAL A 94 -5.34 -11.70 1.61
CA VAL A 94 -5.02 -11.68 3.04
C VAL A 94 -6.26 -11.93 3.89
N ARG A 95 -7.42 -11.37 3.52
CA ARG A 95 -8.69 -11.62 4.24
C ARG A 95 -9.19 -13.06 4.06
N ASP A 96 -8.88 -13.69 2.95
CA ASP A 96 -9.28 -15.06 2.67
C ASP A 96 -8.24 -16.08 3.16
N HIS A 97 -7.06 -15.63 3.59
CA HIS A 97 -5.98 -16.48 4.07
C HIS A 97 -6.31 -17.07 5.45
N PRO A 98 -5.99 -18.35 5.71
CA PRO A 98 -6.10 -18.92 7.06
C PRO A 98 -5.24 -18.13 8.04
N ASP A 99 -5.74 -17.97 9.27
CA ASP A 99 -5.04 -17.24 10.32
C ASP A 99 -3.69 -17.91 10.62
N ILE A 100 -2.63 -17.11 10.77
CA ILE A 100 -1.27 -17.61 11.09
C ILE A 100 -1.24 -18.24 12.49
N SER A 101 -2.25 -17.98 13.33
CA SER A 101 -2.36 -18.45 14.72
C SER A 101 -3.23 -19.69 14.94
N ALA A 102 -3.68 -20.40 13.88
CA ALA A 102 -4.54 -21.58 13.98
C ALA A 102 -3.79 -22.91 14.15
#